data_AF-A0A538BD74-F1
#
_entry.id   AF-A0A538BD74-F1
#
_cell.length_a   1.000
_cell.length_b   1.000
_cell.length_c   1.000
_cell.angle_alpha   90.00
_cell.angle_beta   90.00
_cell.angle_gamma   90.00
#
_symmetry.space_group_name_H-M   'P 1'
#
loop_
_entity.id
_entity.type
_entity.pdbx_description
1 polymer ?
#
loop_
_entity_poly.entity_id
_entity_poly.type
_entity_poly.pdbx_seq_one_letter_code
_entity_poly.pdbx_strand_id
1 'polypeptide(L)'
;MVNHGLATGALFLLVGMVYERTHTRELAEMGGLAGVMPWLLGAFLFVVFASVGLPGLSSFVGEFLVIAGTFAVSHVFGALSAVAVVL
;
A
#
# COMPACT_ATOMS: atom_id res chain seq x y z
N MET A 1 -7.58 -10.28 -1.84
CA MET A 1 -6.69 -11.07 -2.71
C MET A 1 -6.48 -10.42 -4.07
N VAL A 2 -7.51 -10.23 -4.90
CA VAL A 2 -7.39 -9.55 -6.20
C VAL A 2 -6.74 -8.17 -6.07
N ASN A 3 -7.23 -7.34 -5.14
CA ASN A 3 -6.67 -6.01 -4.92
C ASN A 3 -5.18 -6.03 -4.54
N HIS A 4 -4.77 -6.99 -3.71
CA HIS A 4 -3.39 -7.15 -3.30
C HIS A 4 -2.48 -7.47 -4.50
N GLY A 5 -2.93 -8.37 -5.40
CA GLY A 5 -2.19 -8.67 -6.63
C GLY A 5 -2.01 -7.45 -7.53
N LEU A 6 -3.07 -6.64 -7.69
CA LEU A 6 -3.01 -5.41 -8.48
C LEU A 6 -2.08 -4.35 -7.86
N ALA A 7 -2.21 -4.11 -6.55
CA ALA A 7 -1.40 -3.14 -5.83
C ALA A 7 0.09 -3.52 -5.85
N THR A 8 0.41 -4.78 -5.52
CA THR A 8 1.79 -5.29 -5.53
C THR A 8 2.39 -5.23 -6.94
N GLY A 9 1.65 -5.65 -7.97
CA GLY A 9 2.12 -5.55 -9.36
C GLY A 9 2.38 -4.10 -9.79
N ALA A 10 1.50 -3.17 -9.43
CA ALA A 10 1.68 -1.75 -9.70
C ALA A 10 2.90 -1.17 -8.96
N LEU A 11 3.11 -1.51 -7.69
CA LEU A 11 4.28 -1.06 -6.93
C LEU A 11 5.59 -1.55 -7.55
N PHE A 12 5.68 -2.83 -7.94
CA PHE A 12 6.87 -3.36 -8.61
C PHE A 12 7.16 -2.64 -9.94
N LEU A 13 6.12 -2.35 -10.71
CA LEU A 13 6.26 -1.61 -11.97
C LEU A 13 6.75 -0.17 -11.70
N LEU A 14 6.13 0.54 -10.76
CA LEU A 14 6.49 1.90 -10.38
C LEU A 14 7.91 2.00 -9.84
N VAL A 15 8.31 1.11 -8.94
CA VAL A 15 9.68 1.04 -8.42
C VAL A 15 10.67 0.71 -9.54
N GLY A 16 10.32 -0.19 -10.47
CA GLY A 16 11.12 -0.47 -11.66
C GLY A 16 11.34 0.79 -12.52
N MET A 17 10.30 1.60 -12.73
CA MET A 17 10.40 2.87 -13.45
C MET A 17 11.24 3.92 -12.72
N VAL A 18 11.21 3.95 -11.38
CA VAL A 18 12.09 4.82 -10.59
C VAL A 18 13.54 4.35 -10.76
N TYR A 19 13.79 3.05 -10.59
CA TYR A 19 15.12 2.46 -10.73
C TYR A 19 15.74 2.70 -12.12
N GLU A 20 14.96 2.56 -13.20
CA GLU A 20 15.44 2.83 -14.56
C GLU A 20 15.96 4.27 -14.73
N ARG A 21 15.47 5.22 -13.93
CA ARG A 21 15.90 6.62 -13.97
C ARG A 21 17.01 6.94 -12.98
N THR A 22 17.03 6.29 -11.83
CA THR A 22 17.98 6.59 -10.74
C THR A 22 19.20 5.67 -10.74
N HIS A 23 19.09 4.48 -11.31
CA HIS A 23 20.09 3.39 -11.29
C HIS A 23 20.60 3.01 -9.89
N THR A 24 19.90 3.43 -8.84
CA THR A 24 20.24 3.15 -7.44
C THR A 24 19.02 2.57 -6.73
N ARG A 25 19.27 1.71 -5.75
CA ARG A 25 18.28 1.19 -4.81
C ARG A 25 18.47 1.76 -3.40
N GLU A 26 19.48 2.62 -3.22
CA GLU A 26 19.80 3.21 -1.93
C GLU A 26 18.80 4.32 -1.58
N LEU A 27 17.99 4.08 -0.54
CA LEU A 27 16.97 5.03 -0.09
C LEU A 27 17.56 6.38 0.33
N ALA A 28 18.79 6.38 0.84
CA ALA A 28 19.50 7.59 1.24
C ALA A 28 19.75 8.55 0.06
N GLU A 29 19.83 8.03 -1.17
CA GLU A 29 20.05 8.80 -2.39
C GLU A 29 18.73 9.23 -3.07
N MET A 30 17.58 8.73 -2.61
CA MET A 30 16.26 8.95 -3.23
C MET A 30 15.52 10.20 -2.73
N GLY A 31 16.21 11.10 -2.02
CA GLY A 31 15.64 12.37 -1.56
C GLY A 31 15.24 13.29 -2.73
N GLY A 32 14.11 13.99 -2.59
CA GLY A 32 13.71 15.04 -3.54
C GLY A 32 13.12 14.56 -4.88
N LEU A 33 12.98 13.24 -5.10
CA LEU A 33 12.44 12.69 -6.35
C LEU A 33 11.04 13.20 -6.70
N ALA A 34 10.21 13.53 -5.70
CA ALA A 34 8.88 14.10 -5.92
C ALA A 34 8.93 15.45 -6.68
N GLY A 35 10.01 16.22 -6.56
CA GLY A 35 10.20 17.47 -7.31
C GLY A 35 10.66 17.24 -8.76
N VAL A 36 11.37 16.14 -9.02
CA VAL A 36 11.95 15.83 -10.35
C VAL A 36 10.97 15.00 -11.20
N MET A 37 10.25 14.08 -10.57
CA MET A 37 9.34 13.14 -11.23
C MET A 37 7.97 13.08 -10.50
N PRO A 38 7.24 14.21 -10.44
CA PRO A 38 6.03 14.35 -9.61
C PRO A 38 4.91 13.39 -9.98
N TRP A 39 4.71 13.10 -11.27
CA TRP A 39 3.66 12.17 -11.71
C TRP A 39 3.96 10.72 -11.32
N LEU A 40 5.23 10.30 -11.43
CA LEU A 40 5.66 8.95 -11.06
C LEU A 40 5.55 8.74 -9.55
N LEU A 41 6.01 9.71 -8.76
CA LEU A 41 5.97 9.65 -7.31
C LEU A 41 4.56 9.87 -6.76
N GLY A 42 3.73 10.65 -7.45
CA GLY A 42 2.30 10.79 -7.15
C GLY A 42 1.54 9.48 -7.37
N ALA A 43 1.77 8.79 -8.50
CA ALA A 43 1.21 7.47 -8.75
C ALA A 43 1.72 6.43 -7.74
N PHE A 44 3.03 6.44 -7.44
CA PHE A 44 3.61 5.61 -6.40
C PHE A 44 2.92 5.82 -5.04
N LEU A 45 2.78 7.06 -4.61
CA LEU A 45 2.14 7.39 -3.34
C LEU A 45 0.66 6.96 -3.31
N PHE A 46 -0.07 7.17 -4.41
CA PHE A 46 -1.46 6.72 -4.53
C PHE A 46 -1.57 5.19 -4.38
N VAL A 47 -0.71 4.43 -5.04
CA VAL A 47 -0.72 2.96 -4.96
C VAL A 47 -0.29 2.49 -3.55
N VAL A 48 0.67 3.17 -2.92
CA VAL A 48 1.05 2.90 -1.52
C VAL A 48 -0.15 3.08 -0.60
N PHE A 49 -0.87 4.22 -0.70
CA PHE A 49 -2.08 4.44 0.10
C PHE A 49 -3.17 3.41 -0.20
N ALA A 50 -3.34 3.02 -1.46
CA ALA A 50 -4.27 1.97 -1.84
C ALA A 50 -3.84 0.62 -1.25
N SER A 51 -2.55 0.38 -1.04
CA SER A 51 -2.01 -0.87 -0.50
C SER A 51 -2.09 -0.97 1.02
N VAL A 52 -1.99 0.14 1.76
CA VAL A 52 -2.06 0.15 3.23
C VAL A 52 -3.48 0.25 3.79
N GLY A 53 -4.50 0.17 2.93
CA GLY A 53 -5.88 0.18 3.39
C GLY A 53 -6.41 1.57 3.77
N LEU A 54 -5.96 2.65 3.14
CA LEU A 54 -6.53 3.99 3.39
C LEU A 54 -8.05 3.98 3.13
N PRO A 55 -8.88 4.51 4.06
CA PRO A 55 -10.32 4.61 3.86
C PRO A 55 -10.65 5.35 2.56
N GLY A 56 -11.54 4.77 1.75
CA GLY A 56 -11.89 5.27 0.43
C GLY A 56 -11.10 4.64 -0.73
N LEU A 57 -10.09 3.82 -0.45
CA LEU A 57 -9.38 3.01 -1.44
C LEU A 57 -9.74 1.53 -1.36
N SER A 58 -9.32 0.77 -2.37
CA SER A 58 -9.79 -0.58 -2.61
C SER A 58 -9.32 -1.63 -1.60
N SER A 59 -8.14 -1.50 -0.96
CA SER A 59 -7.71 -2.45 0.09
C SER A 59 -8.58 -2.37 1.33
N PHE A 60 -9.03 -1.16 1.71
CA PHE A 60 -9.78 -0.94 2.94
C PHE A 60 -11.04 -1.79 3.00
N VAL A 61 -11.79 -1.88 1.88
CA VAL A 61 -13.03 -2.67 1.82
C VAL A 61 -12.76 -4.14 2.12
N GLY A 62 -11.67 -4.70 1.58
CA GLY A 62 -11.29 -6.09 1.81
C GLY A 62 -10.89 -6.35 3.25
N GLU A 63 -10.02 -5.50 3.80
CA GLU A 63 -9.52 -5.61 5.17
C GLU A 63 -10.64 -5.44 6.20
N PHE A 64 -11.50 -4.44 6.00
CA PHE A 64 -12.65 -4.20 6.87
C PHE A 64 -13.60 -5.39 6.93
N LEU A 65 -13.94 -5.98 5.77
CA LEU A 65 -14.81 -7.16 5.72
C LEU A 65 -14.17 -8.38 6.38
N VAL A 66 -12.85 -8.57 6.21
CA VAL A 66 -12.12 -9.65 6.89
C VAL A 66 -12.18 -9.46 8.40
N ILE A 67 -11.90 -8.26 8.91
CA ILE A 67 -11.97 -7.95 10.35
C ILE A 67 -13.38 -8.18 10.90
N ALA A 68 -14.41 -7.66 10.21
CA ALA A 68 -15.79 -7.82 10.63
C ALA A 68 -16.21 -9.31 10.68
N GLY A 69 -15.81 -10.10 9.68
CA GLY A 69 -16.03 -11.54 9.65
C GLY A 69 -15.29 -12.27 10.78
N THR A 70 -14.04 -11.88 11.06
CA THR A 70 -13.27 -12.45 12.18
C THR A 70 -13.90 -12.11 13.54
N PHE A 71 -14.37 -10.88 13.73
CA PHE A 71 -15.07 -10.47 14.95
C PHE A 71 -16.32 -11.30 15.22
N ALA A 72 -17.07 -11.67 14.18
CA ALA A 72 -18.26 -12.51 14.31
C ALA A 72 -17.94 -13.96 14.78
N VAL A 73 -16.71 -14.44 14.56
CA VAL A 73 -16.27 -15.79 14.95
C VAL A 73 -15.49 -15.77 16.27
N SER A 74 -14.62 -14.78 16.47
CA SER A 74 -13.82 -14.61 17.69
C SER A 74 -13.50 -13.15 17.94
N HIS A 75 -14.03 -12.63 19.05
CA HIS A 75 -13.80 -11.25 19.47
C HIS A 75 -12.32 -10.95 19.77
N VAL A 76 -11.54 -11.93 20.27
CA VAL A 76 -10.11 -11.74 20.58
C VAL A 76 -9.31 -11.58 19.29
N PHE A 77 -9.50 -12.48 18.32
CA PHE A 77 -8.80 -12.39 17.04
C PHE A 77 -9.27 -11.17 16.24
N GLY A 78 -10.57 -10.85 16.26
CA GLY A 78 -11.09 -9.63 15.65
C GLY A 78 -10.42 -8.37 16.22
N ALA A 79 -10.31 -8.26 17.55
CA ALA A 79 -9.67 -7.12 18.19
C ALA A 79 -8.19 -7.00 17.82
N LEU A 80 -7.44 -8.11 17.78
CA LEU A 80 -6.05 -8.13 17.34
C LEU A 80 -5.91 -7.69 15.87
N SER A 81 -6.79 -8.15 14.98
CA SER A 81 -6.79 -7.76 13.57
C SER A 81 -7.13 -6.28 13.37
N ALA A 82 -8.05 -5.71 14.15
CA ALA A 82 -8.37 -4.29 14.09
C ALA A 82 -7.19 -3.42 14.55
N VAL A 83 -6.51 -3.80 15.62
CA VAL A 83 -5.31 -3.10 16.10
C VAL A 83 -4.22 -3.13 15.03
N ALA A 84 -4.03 -4.25 14.33
CA ALA A 84 -3.02 -4.38 13.27
C ALA A 84 -3.27 -3.51 12.03
N VAL A 85 -4.49 -3.01 11.81
CA VAL A 85 -4.81 -2.07 10.72
C VAL A 85 -4.71 -0.61 11.17
N VAL A 86 -4.88 -0.36 12.48
CA VAL A 86 -4.82 1.00 13.05
C VAL A 86 -3.37 1.40 13.40
N LEU A 87 -2.52 0.46 13.80
CA LEU A 87 -1.10 0.66 14.12
C LEU A 87 -0.19 0.37 12.93
#